data_AF-A0A3A8QKE9-F1
#
_entry.id   AF-A0A3A8QKE9-F1
#
_cell.length_a   1.000
_cell.length_b   1.000
_cell.length_c   1.000
_cell.angle_alpha   90.00
_cell.angle_beta   90.00
_cell.angle_gamma   90.00
#
_symmetry.space_group_name_H-M   'P 1'
#
loop_
_entity.id
_entity.type
_entity.pdbx_description
1 polymer ?
#
loop_
_entity_poly.entity_id
_entity_poly.type
_entity_poly.pdbx_seq_one_letter_code
_entity_poly.pdbx_strand_id
1 'polypeptide(L)'
;MRASWRSTLMAVMLGAVFAEGVAAAEPGAQRWAENLSAGTGTSELVGTRDGLRYEPNAVMRRPEGLSRLTGLFEFPSRTLEQPVDTFRPRVQATVGLGQGVEVDVRVRTPGGAWSEWRTATGDEAVRLPRSGTEVQVRLALIADERGRGPAVQEVTLEGWREGTGTEEGLQTLAPLSYRVYATREGLVGGTTANGHVIKSNDRFVALPSRRGLASNGGSEYQVRVCYSKTAKCATTSVWDVGPWNTKDDYWNPSSVREMWKTLPQGKPEAQAAYQDNFNGGLDQFGRRPANPAGIDLADGTFWTDLGMSNNDWVDVTYLWTSGGGSPTGLVIDSNNASNDQSKGYIQLTGSSWASSTNVAGYYGSSYLVSPGAAVSEPATFWFYLSAAGTKTVDAWWTAASDRSTAAPFIITNASGTQLANVKVNQTVNGARWNTLGTWSFPAGWNKVQLSRWVTAGTYVVADAIQVR
;
A
#
# COMPACT_ATOMS: atom_id res chain seq x y z
N MET A 1 -50.45 29.81 36.09
CA MET A 1 -50.97 30.51 34.89
C MET A 1 -49.88 31.48 34.43
N ARG A 2 -49.08 31.10 33.43
CA ARG A 2 -49.01 31.70 32.08
C ARG A 2 -48.80 33.23 32.06
N ALA A 3 -47.58 33.65 31.66
CA ALA A 3 -47.29 34.66 30.62
C ALA A 3 -45.77 34.97 30.66
N SER A 4 -44.95 34.44 29.74
CA SER A 4 -44.68 34.97 28.40
C SER A 4 -43.84 36.26 28.41
N TRP A 5 -42.51 36.13 28.47
CA TRP A 5 -41.59 37.15 27.95
C TRP A 5 -40.99 36.67 26.62
N ARG A 6 -41.42 37.31 25.54
CA ARG A 6 -40.79 37.22 24.22
C ARG A 6 -39.53 38.09 24.26
N SER A 7 -38.36 37.47 24.23
CA SER A 7 -37.11 38.18 23.96
C SER A 7 -36.77 38.02 22.49
N THR A 8 -36.84 39.13 21.76
CA THR A 8 -36.40 39.29 20.38
C THR A 8 -34.88 39.25 20.35
N LEU A 9 -34.29 38.13 19.94
CA LEU A 9 -32.85 38.05 19.62
C LEU A 9 -32.65 38.53 18.18
N MET A 10 -32.18 39.77 18.05
CA MET A 10 -31.55 40.26 16.81
C MET A 10 -30.30 39.40 16.55
N ALA A 11 -30.36 38.55 15.52
CA ALA A 11 -29.18 37.92 14.97
C ALA A 11 -28.37 38.97 14.21
N VAL A 12 -27.35 39.53 14.87
CA VAL A 12 -26.30 40.28 14.18
C VAL A 12 -25.42 39.25 13.48
N MET A 13 -25.63 39.03 12.18
CA MET A 13 -24.66 38.34 11.34
C MET A 13 -23.44 39.25 11.15
N LEU A 14 -22.46 39.12 12.04
CA LEU A 14 -21.10 39.57 11.74
C LEU A 14 -20.50 38.59 10.73
N GLY A 15 -20.57 38.95 9.44
CA GLY A 15 -19.72 38.37 8.42
C GLY A 15 -18.28 38.78 8.68
N ALA A 16 -17.51 37.92 9.34
CA ALA A 16 -16.06 38.05 9.38
C ALA A 16 -15.53 37.59 8.01
N VAL A 17 -15.21 38.55 7.14
CA VAL A 17 -14.33 38.30 6.00
C VAL A 17 -12.93 38.18 6.56
N PHE A 18 -12.45 36.97 6.77
CA PHE A 18 -11.01 36.75 6.91
C PHE A 18 -10.40 37.01 5.54
N ALA A 19 -9.67 38.11 5.41
CA ALA A 19 -8.69 38.23 4.34
C ALA A 19 -7.61 37.18 4.61
N GLU A 20 -7.76 35.99 4.03
CA GLU A 20 -6.70 34.99 3.98
C GLU A 20 -5.50 35.64 3.31
N GLY A 21 -4.42 35.83 4.07
CA GLY A 21 -3.15 36.24 3.51
C GLY A 21 -2.73 35.18 2.50
N VAL A 22 -2.64 35.57 1.22
CA VAL A 22 -2.10 34.71 0.18
C VAL A 22 -0.64 34.46 0.56
N ALA A 23 -0.35 33.28 1.12
CA ALA A 23 1.01 32.88 1.43
C ALA A 23 1.87 33.06 0.17
N ALA A 24 2.97 33.81 0.30
CA ALA A 24 3.84 34.10 -0.82
C ALA A 24 4.40 32.80 -1.41
N ALA A 25 4.58 32.81 -2.73
CA ALA A 25 5.21 31.75 -3.49
C ALA A 25 6.58 31.36 -2.90
N GLU A 26 6.84 30.06 -2.69
CA GLU A 26 8.17 29.61 -2.28
C GLU A 26 9.14 29.69 -3.48
N PRO A 27 10.34 30.30 -3.34
CA PRO A 27 11.32 30.37 -4.41
C PRO A 27 11.76 28.98 -4.90
N GLY A 28 11.68 28.73 -6.22
CA GLY A 28 12.05 27.45 -6.81
C GLY A 28 10.99 26.36 -6.70
N ALA A 29 9.78 26.68 -6.21
CA ALA A 29 8.69 25.73 -6.14
C ALA A 29 8.11 25.39 -7.53
N GLN A 30 7.81 24.11 -7.71
CA GLN A 30 7.12 23.56 -8.86
C GLN A 30 5.62 23.46 -8.54
N ARG A 31 4.75 23.87 -9.46
CA ARG A 31 3.30 23.85 -9.27
C ARG A 31 2.61 22.99 -10.31
N TRP A 32 1.58 22.26 -9.88
CA TRP A 32 0.73 21.50 -10.77
C TRP A 32 -0.68 21.36 -10.21
N ALA A 33 -1.61 21.01 -11.11
CA ALA A 33 -2.97 20.62 -10.76
C ALA A 33 -3.15 19.12 -11.02
N GLU A 34 -3.89 18.45 -10.16
CA GLU A 34 -4.30 17.07 -10.39
C GLU A 34 -5.57 16.99 -11.24
N ASN A 35 -5.63 16.00 -12.13
CA ASN A 35 -6.84 15.73 -12.91
C ASN A 35 -7.77 14.82 -12.11
N LEU A 36 -8.88 15.36 -11.63
CA LEU A 36 -9.91 14.64 -10.86
C LEU A 36 -10.56 13.46 -11.62
N SER A 37 -10.38 13.37 -12.94
CA SER A 37 -10.86 12.23 -13.75
C SER A 37 -9.81 11.13 -14.00
N ALA A 38 -8.54 11.36 -13.62
CA ALA A 38 -7.45 10.43 -13.91
C ALA A 38 -7.08 9.50 -12.74
N GLY A 39 -7.63 9.73 -11.55
CA GLY A 39 -7.34 8.91 -10.38
C GLY A 39 -8.20 7.65 -10.28
N THR A 40 -7.82 6.78 -9.35
CA THR A 40 -8.56 5.59 -8.97
C THR A 40 -9.01 5.73 -7.52
N GLY A 41 -10.22 5.28 -7.21
CA GLY A 41 -10.74 5.37 -5.85
C GLY A 41 -11.70 4.24 -5.53
N THR A 42 -12.15 4.23 -4.28
CA THR A 42 -13.20 3.31 -3.84
C THR A 42 -14.51 3.59 -4.60
N SER A 43 -15.40 2.59 -4.69
CA SER A 43 -16.59 2.64 -5.54
C SER A 43 -17.63 3.70 -5.12
N GLU A 44 -17.49 4.24 -3.92
CA GLU A 44 -18.30 5.31 -3.35
C GLU A 44 -17.89 6.71 -3.85
N LEU A 45 -16.82 6.83 -4.64
CA LEU A 45 -16.38 8.10 -5.22
C LEU A 45 -16.97 8.29 -6.61
N VAL A 46 -17.73 9.37 -6.78
CA VAL A 46 -18.50 9.66 -7.99
C VAL A 46 -17.98 10.94 -8.63
N GLY A 47 -17.56 10.85 -9.90
CA GLY A 47 -17.29 12.03 -10.72
C GLY A 47 -18.59 12.72 -11.09
N THR A 48 -18.72 14.01 -10.76
CA THR A 48 -19.89 14.83 -11.09
C THR A 48 -19.48 16.01 -11.96
N ARG A 49 -20.45 16.72 -12.54
CA ARG A 49 -20.21 18.00 -13.24
C ARG A 49 -19.59 19.08 -12.34
N ASP A 50 -19.75 18.93 -11.02
CA ASP A 50 -19.30 19.86 -9.99
C ASP A 50 -18.02 19.37 -9.27
N GLY A 51 -17.36 18.33 -9.80
CA GLY A 51 -16.13 17.75 -9.27
C GLY A 51 -16.28 16.33 -8.71
N LEU A 52 -15.29 15.87 -7.94
CA LEU A 52 -15.25 14.55 -7.32
C LEU A 52 -16.05 14.56 -6.01
N ARG A 53 -17.06 13.70 -5.87
CA ARG A 53 -17.91 13.62 -4.68
C ARG A 53 -17.78 12.27 -4.00
N TYR A 54 -17.74 12.28 -2.67
CA TYR A 54 -17.85 11.04 -1.89
C TYR A 54 -19.31 10.77 -1.50
N GLU A 55 -19.87 9.70 -2.06
CA GLU A 55 -21.24 9.23 -1.86
C GLU A 55 -21.23 7.76 -1.45
N PRO A 56 -20.99 7.44 -0.16
CA PRO A 56 -21.10 6.08 0.32
C PRO A 56 -22.55 5.59 0.19
N ASN A 57 -22.81 4.76 -0.83
CA ASN A 57 -24.11 4.14 -1.07
C ASN A 57 -24.38 3.06 -0.01
N ALA A 58 -25.59 3.08 0.55
CA ALA A 58 -26.09 2.15 1.56
C ALA A 58 -25.18 2.04 2.79
N VAL A 59 -25.54 2.75 3.86
CA VAL A 59 -24.92 2.59 5.17
C VAL A 59 -25.15 1.14 5.66
N MET A 60 -24.27 0.21 5.29
CA MET A 60 -23.95 -0.93 6.14
C MET A 60 -23.29 -0.32 7.37
N ARG A 61 -24.13 0.08 8.34
CA ARG A 61 -23.67 0.47 9.66
C ARG A 61 -22.90 -0.74 10.18
N ARG A 62 -21.57 -0.70 10.15
CA ARG A 62 -20.78 -1.69 10.88
C ARG A 62 -21.30 -1.65 12.33
N PRO A 63 -21.66 -2.80 12.94
CA PRO A 63 -22.16 -2.86 14.31
C PRO A 63 -21.24 -2.13 15.32
N GLU A 64 -19.98 -1.94 14.94
CA GLU A 64 -18.88 -1.36 15.71
C GLU A 64 -18.79 0.18 15.63
N GLY A 65 -19.78 0.85 15.01
CA GLY A 65 -19.90 2.31 15.08
C GLY A 65 -18.75 3.05 14.40
N LEU A 66 -18.49 2.77 13.12
CA LEU A 66 -17.70 3.65 12.26
C LEU A 66 -18.42 5.01 12.19
N SER A 67 -18.01 5.96 13.01
CA SER A 67 -18.63 7.28 13.11
C SER A 67 -18.20 8.23 11.99
N ARG A 68 -17.18 7.87 11.20
CA ARG A 68 -16.76 8.63 10.01
C ARG A 68 -16.27 7.71 8.90
N LEU A 69 -17.04 7.63 7.81
CA LEU A 69 -16.66 6.89 6.61
C LEU A 69 -15.63 7.72 5.83
N THR A 70 -14.56 7.07 5.36
CA THR A 70 -13.50 7.71 4.58
C THR A 70 -13.34 7.00 3.25
N GLY A 71 -13.45 7.75 2.14
CA GLY A 71 -13.11 7.27 0.79
C GLY A 71 -11.73 7.76 0.38
N LEU A 72 -10.94 6.88 -0.27
CA LEU A 72 -9.62 7.23 -0.78
C LEU A 72 -9.63 7.35 -2.31
N PHE A 73 -9.03 8.42 -2.81
CA PHE A 73 -8.84 8.67 -4.25
C PHE A 73 -7.37 8.93 -4.55
N GLU A 74 -6.71 8.01 -5.24
CA GLU A 74 -5.28 8.06 -5.56
C GLU A 74 -5.07 8.56 -6.99
N PHE A 75 -4.25 9.59 -7.15
CA PHE A 75 -3.88 10.12 -8.46
C PHE A 75 -2.71 9.33 -9.07
N PRO A 76 -2.57 9.30 -10.41
CA PRO A 76 -1.38 8.75 -11.06
C PRO A 76 -0.10 9.42 -10.55
N SER A 77 1.03 8.71 -10.55
CA SER A 77 2.30 9.34 -10.21
C SER A 77 2.72 10.35 -11.28
N ARG A 78 3.43 11.38 -10.85
CA ARG A 78 3.96 12.45 -11.69
C ARG A 78 5.46 12.56 -11.53
N THR A 79 6.18 12.72 -12.63
CA THR A 79 7.60 13.09 -12.61
C THR A 79 7.73 14.60 -12.68
N LEU A 80 8.46 15.16 -11.71
CA LEU A 80 8.84 16.57 -11.62
C LEU A 80 10.26 16.78 -12.16
N GLU A 81 10.57 18.01 -12.58
CA GLU A 81 11.87 18.37 -13.14
C GLU A 81 12.97 18.38 -12.07
N GLN A 82 12.61 18.77 -10.85
CA GLN A 82 13.52 18.83 -9.71
C GLN A 82 13.01 18.01 -8.53
N PRO A 83 13.89 17.43 -7.71
CA PRO A 83 13.47 16.67 -6.53
C PRO A 83 12.82 17.59 -5.51
N VAL A 84 11.70 17.14 -4.95
CA VAL A 84 10.95 17.84 -3.89
C VAL A 84 10.86 16.96 -2.66
N ASP A 85 10.86 17.57 -1.48
CA ASP A 85 10.56 16.92 -0.20
C ASP A 85 9.46 17.63 0.58
N THR A 86 9.07 18.83 0.17
CA THR A 86 8.08 19.64 0.89
C THR A 86 6.95 20.00 -0.05
N PHE A 87 5.72 19.84 0.43
CA PHE A 87 4.50 19.96 -0.36
C PHE A 87 3.51 20.85 0.36
N ARG A 88 2.89 21.78 -0.36
CA ARG A 88 1.76 22.56 0.09
C ARG A 88 0.58 22.33 -0.86
N PRO A 89 -0.39 21.48 -0.50
CA PRO A 89 -1.59 21.33 -1.30
C PRO A 89 -2.53 22.52 -1.07
N ARG A 90 -3.34 22.81 -2.08
CA ARG A 90 -4.51 23.70 -2.00
C ARG A 90 -5.69 22.99 -2.62
N VAL A 91 -6.77 22.88 -1.86
CA VAL A 91 -7.96 22.14 -2.26
C VAL A 91 -9.14 23.10 -2.33
N GLN A 92 -9.77 23.19 -3.51
CA GLN A 92 -11.08 23.80 -3.63
C GLN A 92 -12.13 22.70 -3.41
N ALA A 93 -12.88 22.80 -2.31
CA ALA A 93 -13.91 21.82 -1.95
C ALA A 93 -15.11 22.47 -1.27
N THR A 94 -16.29 21.92 -1.52
CA THR A 94 -17.49 22.15 -0.71
C THR A 94 -17.47 21.17 0.47
N VAL A 95 -17.26 21.68 1.68
CA VAL A 95 -17.15 20.90 2.91
C VAL A 95 -18.21 21.38 3.92
N GLY A 96 -19.13 20.49 4.28
CA GLY A 96 -20.14 20.71 5.31
C GLY A 96 -19.65 20.37 6.72
N LEU A 97 -20.46 20.70 7.73
CA LEU A 97 -20.16 20.38 9.13
C LEU A 97 -19.96 18.86 9.32
N GLY A 98 -18.82 18.48 9.89
CA GLY A 98 -18.47 17.07 10.15
C GLY A 98 -17.87 16.32 8.95
N GLN A 99 -17.74 16.98 7.79
CA GLN A 99 -17.00 16.46 6.63
C GLN A 99 -15.54 16.91 6.68
N GLY A 100 -14.68 16.29 5.87
CA GLY A 100 -13.28 16.70 5.77
C GLY A 100 -12.63 16.25 4.46
N VAL A 101 -11.60 16.99 4.05
CA VAL A 101 -10.71 16.62 2.95
C VAL A 101 -9.29 16.67 3.47
N GLU A 102 -8.57 15.56 3.33
CA GLU A 102 -7.15 15.47 3.64
C GLU A 102 -6.38 15.10 2.37
N VAL A 103 -5.16 15.62 2.23
CA VAL A 103 -4.30 15.32 1.09
C VAL A 103 -3.08 14.58 1.60
N ASP A 104 -2.89 13.35 1.14
CA ASP A 104 -1.65 12.63 1.35
C ASP A 104 -0.70 12.83 0.17
N VAL A 105 0.58 12.97 0.47
CA VAL A 105 1.66 13.03 -0.51
C VAL A 105 2.72 12.00 -0.19
N ARG A 106 3.37 11.48 -1.24
CA ARG A 106 4.58 10.66 -1.13
C ARG A 106 5.52 10.90 -2.31
N VAL A 107 6.78 10.54 -2.13
CA VAL A 107 7.80 10.55 -3.20
C VAL A 107 8.40 9.18 -3.39
N ARG A 108 8.80 8.86 -4.62
CA ARG A 108 9.67 7.72 -4.87
C ARG A 108 11.12 8.15 -4.59
N THR A 109 11.74 7.44 -3.67
CA THR A 109 13.15 7.62 -3.33
C THR A 109 14.05 7.22 -4.52
N PRO A 110 15.31 7.68 -4.57
CA PRO A 110 16.26 7.24 -5.59
C PRO A 110 16.45 5.72 -5.66
N GLY A 111 16.21 5.00 -4.55
CA GLY A 111 16.25 3.53 -4.49
C GLY A 111 15.02 2.83 -5.08
N GLY A 112 14.04 3.58 -5.61
CA GLY A 112 12.83 3.05 -6.23
C GLY A 112 11.68 2.77 -5.26
N ALA A 113 11.93 2.79 -3.95
CA ALA A 113 10.89 2.63 -2.93
C ALA A 113 10.10 3.93 -2.73
N TRP A 114 8.81 3.81 -2.44
CA TRP A 114 7.99 4.94 -2.01
C TRP A 114 8.32 5.33 -0.55
N SER A 115 8.36 6.63 -0.26
CA SER A 115 8.25 7.11 1.12
C SER A 115 6.88 6.74 1.68
N GLU A 116 6.75 6.70 3.01
CA GLU A 116 5.43 6.72 3.63
C GLU A 116 4.59 7.88 3.08
N TRP A 117 3.28 7.66 3.03
CA TRP A 117 2.36 8.77 2.84
C TRP A 117 2.48 9.73 4.02
N ARG A 118 2.44 11.03 3.75
CA ARG A 118 2.27 12.07 4.76
C ARG A 118 1.05 12.91 4.43
N THR A 119 0.21 13.11 5.43
CA THR A 119 -1.00 13.90 5.32
C THR A 119 -0.69 15.37 5.55
N ALA A 120 -1.09 16.20 4.60
CA ALA A 120 -1.24 17.63 4.74
C ALA A 120 -2.72 17.97 4.99
N THR A 121 -2.95 18.87 5.94
CA THR A 121 -4.28 19.37 6.32
C THR A 121 -4.36 20.86 6.03
N GLY A 122 -5.35 21.27 5.24
CA GLY A 122 -5.48 22.66 4.81
C GLY A 122 -4.32 23.12 3.94
N ASP A 123 -3.99 24.41 4.02
CA ASP A 123 -2.93 25.07 3.25
C ASP A 123 -1.52 24.93 3.90
N GLU A 124 -1.37 24.06 4.90
CA GLU A 124 -0.09 23.85 5.57
C GLU A 124 0.87 23.01 4.72
N ALA A 125 2.14 23.39 4.74
CA ALA A 125 3.19 22.62 4.09
C ALA A 125 3.53 21.36 4.91
N VAL A 126 3.68 20.22 4.24
CA VAL A 126 4.16 18.98 4.83
C VAL A 126 5.51 18.59 4.25
N ARG A 127 6.45 18.27 5.13
CA ARG A 127 7.79 17.80 4.75
C ARG A 127 7.88 16.29 4.86
N LEU A 128 8.40 15.67 3.80
CA LEU A 128 8.73 14.27 3.71
C LEU A 128 10.18 14.02 4.18
N PRO A 129 10.48 12.84 4.74
CA PRO A 129 11.83 12.50 5.18
C PRO A 129 12.83 12.28 4.01
N ARG A 130 12.35 12.32 2.77
CA ARG A 130 13.12 12.06 1.56
C ARG A 130 12.64 12.99 0.45
N SER A 131 13.58 13.42 -0.38
CA SER A 131 13.29 14.10 -1.63
C SER A 131 13.23 13.11 -2.79
N GLY A 132 12.35 13.34 -3.76
CA GLY A 132 12.27 12.57 -5.00
C GLY A 132 11.67 13.38 -6.14
N THR A 133 11.88 12.94 -7.37
CA THR A 133 11.29 13.56 -8.57
C THR A 133 9.96 12.93 -8.96
N GLU A 134 9.74 11.66 -8.64
CA GLU A 134 8.45 11.01 -8.85
C GLU A 134 7.59 11.17 -7.60
N VAL A 135 6.46 11.86 -7.74
CA VAL A 135 5.54 12.21 -6.67
C VAL A 135 4.19 11.54 -6.87
N GLN A 136 3.47 11.31 -5.80
CA GLN A 136 2.09 10.86 -5.89
C GLN A 136 1.23 11.50 -4.80
N VAL A 137 -0.03 11.74 -5.14
CA VAL A 137 -1.02 12.41 -4.31
C VAL A 137 -2.21 11.49 -4.12
N ARG A 138 -2.82 11.53 -2.94
CA ARG A 138 -4.08 10.83 -2.64
C ARG A 138 -4.98 11.72 -1.79
N LEU A 139 -6.28 11.74 -2.09
CA LEU A 139 -7.28 12.37 -1.25
C LEU A 139 -7.86 11.37 -0.27
N ALA A 140 -8.11 11.81 0.95
CA ALA A 140 -9.01 11.14 1.89
C ALA A 140 -10.23 12.03 2.14
N LEU A 141 -11.39 11.57 1.69
CA LEU A 141 -12.66 12.28 1.77
C LEU A 141 -13.49 11.70 2.92
N ILE A 142 -13.73 12.51 3.93
CA ILE A 142 -14.37 12.11 5.18
C ILE A 142 -15.83 12.54 5.15
N ALA A 143 -16.75 11.57 5.26
CA ALA A 143 -18.17 11.84 5.39
C ALA A 143 -18.57 12.20 6.83
N ASP A 144 -19.69 12.93 6.93
CA ASP A 144 -20.35 13.17 8.21
C ASP A 144 -21.01 11.89 8.77
N GLU A 145 -21.56 11.99 9.98
CA GLU A 145 -22.24 10.88 10.68
C GLU A 145 -23.47 10.32 9.93
N ARG A 146 -23.96 11.04 8.92
CA ARG A 146 -25.10 10.63 8.07
C ARG A 146 -24.64 10.05 6.73
N GLY A 147 -23.33 9.91 6.52
CA GLY A 147 -22.76 9.36 5.28
C GLY A 147 -22.72 10.37 4.13
N ARG A 148 -22.79 11.68 4.40
CA ARG A 148 -22.66 12.71 3.35
C ARG A 148 -21.20 13.12 3.25
N GLY A 149 -20.57 12.93 2.10
CA GLY A 149 -19.19 13.34 1.85
C GLY A 149 -19.05 14.74 1.23
N PRO A 150 -17.83 15.28 1.23
CA PRO A 150 -17.49 16.55 0.57
C PRO A 150 -17.51 16.40 -0.96
N ALA A 151 -17.48 17.53 -1.66
CA ALA A 151 -17.28 17.60 -3.11
C ALA A 151 -16.04 18.44 -3.42
N VAL A 152 -15.03 17.84 -4.06
CA VAL A 152 -13.76 18.47 -4.43
C VAL A 152 -13.84 18.96 -5.88
N GLN A 153 -13.62 20.26 -6.09
CA GLN A 153 -13.62 20.89 -7.41
C GLN A 153 -12.21 20.94 -8.02
N GLU A 154 -11.19 21.18 -7.20
CA GLU A 154 -9.82 21.35 -7.67
C GLU A 154 -8.81 20.94 -6.59
N VAL A 155 -7.69 20.37 -7.04
CA VAL A 155 -6.53 20.08 -6.19
C VAL A 155 -5.29 20.61 -6.92
N THR A 156 -4.64 21.60 -6.32
CA THR A 156 -3.34 22.10 -6.79
C THR A 156 -2.30 21.84 -5.72
N LEU A 157 -1.05 21.64 -6.15
CA LEU A 157 0.07 21.44 -5.26
C LEU A 157 1.21 22.38 -5.64
N GLU A 158 1.89 22.86 -4.61
CA GLU A 158 3.19 23.50 -4.68
C GLU A 158 4.21 22.55 -4.02
N GLY A 159 5.28 22.20 -4.73
CA GLY A 159 6.33 21.31 -4.25
C GLY A 159 7.70 21.94 -4.40
N TRP A 160 8.51 21.90 -3.34
CA TRP A 160 9.88 22.41 -3.37
C TRP A 160 10.81 21.53 -2.54
N ARG A 161 12.09 21.88 -2.56
CA ARG A 161 13.11 21.26 -1.73
C ARG A 161 13.50 22.20 -0.61
N GLU A 162 13.29 21.80 0.63
CA GLU A 162 13.69 22.59 1.78
C GLU A 162 15.18 22.37 2.10
N GLY A 163 16.03 23.23 1.52
CA GLY A 163 17.48 23.30 1.78
C GLY A 163 18.35 22.23 1.10
N THR A 164 19.67 22.34 1.29
CA THR A 164 20.68 21.33 0.88
C THR A 164 21.08 20.40 2.03
N GLY A 165 20.44 20.55 3.19
CA GLY A 165 20.76 19.84 4.41
C GLY A 165 20.36 18.39 4.32
N THR A 166 21.31 17.50 4.59
CA THR A 166 21.12 16.07 4.78
C THR A 166 20.17 15.81 5.96
N GLU A 167 18.86 15.91 5.75
CA GLU A 167 17.90 15.11 6.52
C GLU A 167 17.88 13.68 5.96
N GLU A 168 19.07 13.09 5.88
CA GLU A 168 19.20 11.67 6.17
C GLU A 168 18.90 11.49 7.66
N GLY A 169 17.63 11.64 8.05
CA GLY A 169 17.17 11.19 9.36
C GLY A 169 17.69 9.77 9.54
N LEU A 170 18.44 9.56 10.64
CA LEU A 170 19.12 8.32 11.03
C LEU A 170 18.35 7.11 10.51
N GLN A 171 18.82 6.54 9.41
CA GLN A 171 18.18 5.36 8.85
C GLN A 171 18.37 4.22 9.82
N THR A 172 17.29 3.53 10.17
CA THR A 172 17.44 2.24 10.81
C THR A 172 18.04 1.31 9.76
N LEU A 173 19.25 0.79 10.04
CA LEU A 173 19.97 -0.14 9.16
C LEU A 173 19.17 -1.45 8.92
N ALA A 174 18.16 -1.71 9.75
CA ALA A 174 17.22 -2.80 9.63
C ALA A 174 15.78 -2.28 9.73
N PRO A 175 14.80 -3.00 9.15
CA PRO A 175 13.39 -2.72 9.38
C PRO A 175 13.06 -2.79 10.87
N LEU A 176 12.18 -1.91 11.32
CA LEU A 176 11.66 -1.92 12.68
C LEU A 176 10.79 -3.15 12.92
N SER A 177 10.92 -3.74 14.10
CA SER A 177 10.11 -4.88 14.53
C SER A 177 9.52 -4.63 15.92
N TYR A 178 8.23 -4.91 16.08
CA TYR A 178 7.52 -4.76 17.35
C TYR A 178 6.62 -5.96 17.61
N ARG A 179 6.48 -6.29 18.89
CA ARG A 179 5.51 -7.29 19.34
C ARG A 179 4.16 -6.62 19.57
N VAL A 180 3.17 -6.99 18.79
CA VAL A 180 1.81 -6.41 18.82
C VAL A 180 0.76 -7.49 18.93
N TYR A 181 -0.39 -7.15 19.51
CA TYR A 181 -1.52 -8.05 19.57
C TYR A 181 -2.23 -8.04 18.22
N ALA A 182 -2.37 -9.22 17.60
CA ALA A 182 -3.02 -9.40 16.32
C ALA A 182 -4.42 -9.99 16.49
N THR A 183 -5.36 -9.41 15.76
CA THR A 183 -6.73 -9.90 15.63
C THR A 183 -6.99 -10.39 14.21
N ARG A 184 -7.95 -11.30 14.06
CA ARG A 184 -8.47 -11.65 12.73
C ARG A 184 -9.33 -10.51 12.21
N GLU A 185 -9.09 -10.08 10.97
CA GLU A 185 -9.90 -9.10 10.24
C GLU A 185 -11.35 -9.58 10.13
N GLY A 186 -11.56 -10.76 9.53
CA GLY A 186 -12.87 -11.43 9.50
C GLY A 186 -13.97 -10.73 8.70
N LEU A 187 -13.62 -9.76 7.84
CA LEU A 187 -14.57 -8.95 7.08
C LEU A 187 -14.75 -9.41 5.62
N VAL A 188 -14.78 -10.72 5.36
CA VAL A 188 -15.04 -11.25 4.00
C VAL A 188 -16.33 -10.64 3.41
N GLY A 189 -16.23 -10.11 2.20
CA GLY A 189 -17.28 -9.36 1.50
C GLY A 189 -17.27 -7.85 1.77
N GLY A 190 -16.52 -7.39 2.77
CA GLY A 190 -16.23 -5.97 2.99
C GLY A 190 -15.21 -5.42 2.01
N THR A 191 -15.08 -4.09 1.98
CA THR A 191 -14.06 -3.39 1.16
C THR A 191 -13.00 -2.80 2.09
N THR A 192 -11.74 -3.10 1.81
CA THR A 192 -10.57 -2.54 2.48
C THR A 192 -10.37 -1.06 2.12
N ALA A 193 -9.61 -0.32 2.91
CA ALA A 193 -9.32 1.09 2.67
C ALA A 193 -8.71 1.40 1.29
N ASN A 194 -7.92 0.48 0.70
CA ASN A 194 -7.37 0.66 -0.65
C ASN A 194 -8.34 0.26 -1.78
N GLY A 195 -9.56 -0.17 -1.46
CA GLY A 195 -10.60 -0.49 -2.44
C GLY A 195 -10.68 -1.95 -2.86
N HIS A 196 -9.90 -2.86 -2.26
CA HIS A 196 -10.03 -4.30 -2.49
C HIS A 196 -11.24 -4.88 -1.76
N VAL A 197 -12.07 -5.66 -2.47
CA VAL A 197 -13.18 -6.43 -1.86
C VAL A 197 -12.64 -7.72 -1.29
N ILE A 198 -12.73 -7.87 0.03
CA ILE A 198 -12.15 -8.97 0.79
C ILE A 198 -12.80 -10.29 0.37
N LYS A 199 -11.97 -11.22 -0.09
CA LYS A 199 -12.33 -12.60 -0.43
C LYS A 199 -11.92 -13.54 0.70
N SER A 200 -12.54 -14.71 0.70
CA SER A 200 -12.12 -15.79 1.58
C SER A 200 -10.67 -16.18 1.30
N ASN A 201 -9.87 -16.36 2.36
CA ASN A 201 -8.45 -16.74 2.31
C ASN A 201 -7.50 -15.69 1.70
N ASP A 202 -7.90 -14.42 1.68
CA ASP A 202 -7.02 -13.32 1.29
C ASP A 202 -5.81 -13.19 2.23
N ARG A 203 -4.74 -12.61 1.69
CA ARG A 203 -3.48 -12.36 2.38
C ARG A 203 -3.20 -10.87 2.36
N PHE A 204 -3.51 -10.21 3.47
CA PHE A 204 -3.14 -8.82 3.74
C PHE A 204 -3.17 -8.58 5.25
N VAL A 205 -2.73 -7.39 5.66
CA VAL A 205 -2.94 -6.86 7.02
C VAL A 205 -3.64 -5.50 6.98
N ALA A 206 -4.31 -5.15 8.08
CA ALA A 206 -4.69 -3.79 8.39
C ALA A 206 -3.71 -3.19 9.41
N LEU A 207 -3.29 -1.94 9.19
CA LEU A 207 -2.53 -1.17 10.17
C LEU A 207 -3.25 0.13 10.53
N PRO A 208 -3.15 0.62 11.78
CA PRO A 208 -4.01 1.70 12.24
C PRO A 208 -3.57 3.09 11.75
N SER A 209 -2.97 3.18 10.56
CA SER A 209 -2.63 4.42 9.88
C SER A 209 -2.64 4.27 8.37
N ARG A 210 -3.06 5.33 7.66
CA ARG A 210 -2.99 5.45 6.19
C ARG A 210 -1.57 5.65 5.65
N ARG A 211 -0.59 5.93 6.53
CA ARG A 211 0.80 6.25 6.16
C ARG A 211 1.55 5.11 5.48
N GLY A 212 1.24 3.88 5.89
CA GLY A 212 1.77 2.64 5.31
C GLY A 212 0.76 1.88 4.46
N LEU A 213 -0.26 2.53 3.90
CA LEU A 213 -1.31 1.87 3.11
C LEU A 213 -0.87 1.69 1.64
N ALA A 214 -0.83 0.44 1.16
CA ALA A 214 -0.46 0.07 -0.20
C ALA A 214 -1.59 0.36 -1.19
N SER A 215 -1.24 0.50 -2.47
CA SER A 215 -2.24 0.61 -3.54
C SER A 215 -3.07 -0.67 -3.64
N ASN A 216 -4.20 -0.63 -4.34
CA ASN A 216 -5.03 -1.83 -4.56
C ASN A 216 -4.24 -2.89 -5.34
N GLY A 217 -4.05 -4.07 -4.75
CA GLY A 217 -3.17 -5.13 -5.29
C GLY A 217 -1.67 -4.82 -5.16
N GLY A 218 -1.32 -3.70 -4.54
CA GLY A 218 0.04 -3.22 -4.36
C GLY A 218 0.81 -3.94 -3.26
N SER A 219 2.12 -3.69 -3.27
CA SER A 219 3.10 -4.25 -2.31
C SER A 219 4.11 -3.20 -1.84
N GLU A 220 3.82 -1.92 -2.01
CA GLU A 220 4.70 -0.80 -1.61
C GLU A 220 5.00 -0.81 -0.11
N TYR A 221 4.04 -1.27 0.68
CA TYR A 221 4.16 -1.43 2.12
C TYR A 221 3.77 -2.85 2.50
N GLN A 222 4.76 -3.60 2.96
CA GLN A 222 4.59 -4.97 3.42
C GLN A 222 5.09 -5.11 4.85
N VAL A 223 4.44 -6.00 5.58
CA VAL A 223 4.92 -6.46 6.87
C VAL A 223 5.35 -7.92 6.78
N ARG A 224 6.35 -8.29 7.57
CA ARG A 224 6.60 -9.70 7.90
C ARG A 224 6.07 -9.96 9.31
N VAL A 225 5.08 -10.83 9.40
CA VAL A 225 4.46 -11.27 10.66
C VAL A 225 5.02 -12.63 11.01
N CYS A 226 5.50 -12.81 12.23
CA CYS A 226 5.96 -14.10 12.76
C CYS A 226 5.15 -14.48 13.99
N TYR A 227 4.64 -15.72 14.00
CA TYR A 227 3.89 -16.27 15.11
C TYR A 227 4.67 -17.38 15.80
N SER A 228 5.10 -17.11 17.03
CA SER A 228 6.01 -17.97 17.78
C SER A 228 5.43 -19.35 18.10
N LYS A 229 4.10 -19.48 18.33
CA LYS A 229 3.49 -20.76 18.70
C LYS A 229 3.51 -21.79 17.58
N THR A 230 3.52 -21.35 16.31
CA THR A 230 3.62 -22.24 15.15
C THR A 230 4.98 -22.17 14.47
N ALA A 231 5.86 -21.26 14.92
CA ALA A 231 7.12 -20.91 14.28
C ALA A 231 6.98 -20.50 12.80
N LYS A 232 5.78 -20.10 12.37
CA LYS A 232 5.51 -19.66 10.99
C LYS A 232 5.65 -18.15 10.88
N CYS A 233 6.05 -17.71 9.69
CA CYS A 233 6.03 -16.30 9.32
C CYS A 233 5.38 -16.13 7.95
N ALA A 234 4.72 -14.99 7.76
CA ALA A 234 4.10 -14.57 6.51
C ALA A 234 4.55 -13.16 6.17
N THR A 235 4.86 -12.89 4.90
CA THR A 235 5.05 -11.54 4.39
C THR A 235 3.84 -11.18 3.55
N THR A 236 3.18 -10.07 3.87
CA THR A 236 2.00 -9.62 3.13
C THR A 236 1.86 -8.11 3.15
N SER A 237 1.01 -7.60 2.26
CA SER A 237 0.80 -6.17 2.02
C SER A 237 -0.20 -5.57 3.02
N VAL A 238 -0.05 -4.27 3.27
CA VAL A 238 -0.98 -3.47 4.07
C VAL A 238 -2.08 -2.96 3.15
N TRP A 239 -3.27 -3.55 3.20
CA TRP A 239 -4.39 -3.19 2.31
C TRP A 239 -5.53 -2.47 3.02
N ASP A 240 -5.60 -2.55 4.34
CA ASP A 240 -6.66 -1.90 5.11
C ASP A 240 -6.10 -1.03 6.25
N VAL A 241 -6.98 -0.23 6.85
CA VAL A 241 -6.67 0.72 7.91
C VAL A 241 -7.48 0.40 9.16
N GLY A 242 -6.77 0.08 10.23
CA GLY A 242 -7.31 -0.42 11.50
C GLY A 242 -6.29 -1.32 12.17
N PRO A 243 -6.53 -1.84 13.38
CA PRO A 243 -7.75 -1.74 14.19
C PRO A 243 -7.82 -0.47 15.04
N TRP A 244 -9.05 -0.13 15.49
CA TRP A 244 -9.41 0.93 16.47
C TRP A 244 -9.12 2.37 16.05
N ASN A 245 -7.96 2.63 15.46
CA ASN A 245 -7.45 3.94 15.07
C ASN A 245 -7.15 3.97 13.55
N THR A 246 -7.05 5.18 13.00
CA THR A 246 -6.71 5.41 11.59
C THR A 246 -5.54 6.40 11.40
N LYS A 247 -5.02 6.95 12.50
CA LYS A 247 -3.89 7.90 12.54
C LYS A 247 -2.83 7.50 13.55
N ASP A 248 -2.70 6.20 13.79
CA ASP A 248 -1.76 5.61 14.73
C ASP A 248 -0.64 4.83 14.02
N ASP A 249 0.34 5.55 13.49
CA ASP A 249 1.57 4.98 12.92
C ASP A 249 2.59 4.68 14.02
N TYR A 250 2.24 3.83 14.99
CA TYR A 250 3.04 3.57 16.20
C TYR A 250 4.46 3.08 15.93
N TRP A 251 4.76 2.56 14.74
CA TRP A 251 6.13 2.21 14.35
C TRP A 251 7.03 3.43 14.17
N ASN A 252 6.47 4.64 13.99
CA ASN A 252 7.21 5.88 13.89
C ASN A 252 7.53 6.45 15.28
N PRO A 253 8.71 7.09 15.45
CA PRO A 253 9.07 7.70 16.72
C PRO A 253 8.14 8.88 17.02
N SER A 254 7.94 9.14 18.32
CA SER A 254 7.08 10.19 18.87
C SER A 254 7.22 11.57 18.20
N SER A 255 8.43 11.92 17.75
CA SER A 255 8.73 13.17 17.03
C SER A 255 7.98 13.34 15.70
N VAL A 256 7.65 12.23 15.00
CA VAL A 256 7.04 12.26 13.65
C VAL A 256 5.76 11.43 13.54
N ARG A 257 5.37 10.67 14.58
CA ARG A 257 4.08 9.97 14.67
C ARG A 257 2.93 10.94 14.40
N GLU A 258 1.93 10.51 13.66
CA GLU A 258 0.79 11.31 13.21
C GLU A 258 -0.06 11.81 14.38
N MET A 259 -0.45 10.90 15.28
CA MET A 259 -1.10 11.19 16.56
C MET A 259 -0.33 10.55 17.73
N TRP A 260 -0.85 10.71 18.94
CA TRP A 260 -0.37 9.98 20.13
C TRP A 260 1.13 10.15 20.41
N LYS A 261 1.66 11.35 20.12
CA LYS A 261 3.09 11.70 20.21
C LYS A 261 3.69 11.56 21.61
N THR A 262 2.89 11.34 22.64
CA THR A 262 3.37 11.08 24.01
C THR A 262 3.63 9.60 24.29
N LEU A 263 3.15 8.68 23.43
CA LEU A 263 3.40 7.25 23.57
C LEU A 263 4.79 6.89 23.01
N PRO A 264 5.47 5.89 23.60
CA PRO A 264 6.72 5.38 23.06
C PRO A 264 6.51 4.75 21.68
N GLN A 265 7.58 4.78 20.87
CA GLN A 265 7.63 4.07 19.59
C GLN A 265 7.38 2.57 19.80
N GLY A 266 6.63 1.95 18.90
CA GLY A 266 6.28 0.54 18.95
C GLY A 266 5.06 0.21 19.82
N LYS A 267 4.47 1.19 20.52
CA LYS A 267 3.27 0.98 21.35
C LYS A 267 2.02 1.47 20.63
N PRO A 268 1.13 0.57 20.15
CA PRO A 268 -0.18 0.94 19.64
C PRO A 268 -0.97 1.72 20.68
N GLU A 269 -1.72 2.73 20.25
CA GLU A 269 -2.56 3.50 21.15
C GLU A 269 -3.67 2.65 21.75
N ALA A 270 -4.32 1.80 20.95
CA ALA A 270 -5.39 0.93 21.45
C ALA A 270 -4.89 -0.02 22.55
N GLN A 271 -3.64 -0.48 22.47
CA GLN A 271 -3.00 -1.21 23.55
C GLN A 271 -2.86 -0.36 24.81
N ALA A 272 -2.37 0.88 24.69
CA ALA A 272 -2.21 1.80 25.82
C ALA A 272 -3.56 2.18 26.45
N ALA A 273 -4.61 2.40 25.63
CA ALA A 273 -5.96 2.66 26.10
C ALA A 273 -6.52 1.45 26.87
N TYR A 274 -6.34 0.24 26.31
CA TYR A 274 -6.82 -1.00 26.92
C TYR A 274 -6.12 -1.34 28.24
N GLN A 275 -4.78 -1.20 28.29
CA GLN A 275 -3.96 -1.67 29.42
C GLN A 275 -3.72 -0.59 30.49
N ASP A 276 -3.55 0.67 30.06
CA ASP A 276 -3.03 1.74 30.92
C ASP A 276 -4.00 2.92 31.06
N ASN A 277 -5.24 2.80 30.53
CA ASN A 277 -6.24 3.86 30.52
C ASN A 277 -5.74 5.16 29.84
N PHE A 278 -4.80 5.03 28.90
CA PHE A 278 -4.36 6.15 28.06
C PHE A 278 -5.56 6.74 27.30
N ASN A 279 -5.58 8.07 27.13
CA ASN A 279 -6.72 8.77 26.53
C ASN A 279 -8.08 8.45 27.21
N GLY A 280 -8.07 8.23 28.54
CA GLY A 280 -9.28 7.83 29.28
C GLY A 280 -9.75 6.39 28.99
N GLY A 281 -8.87 5.58 28.39
CA GLY A 281 -9.19 4.22 27.94
C GLY A 281 -9.98 4.19 26.64
N LEU A 282 -9.86 5.23 25.81
CA LEU A 282 -10.63 5.41 24.58
C LEU A 282 -9.72 5.51 23.36
N ASP A 283 -10.16 4.97 22.22
CA ASP A 283 -9.51 5.12 20.92
C ASP A 283 -9.72 6.53 20.31
N GLN A 284 -9.21 6.74 19.09
CA GLN A 284 -9.35 7.96 18.29
C GLN A 284 -10.79 8.44 18.13
N PHE A 285 -11.77 7.53 18.20
CA PHE A 285 -13.18 7.81 17.98
C PHE A 285 -13.98 7.87 19.30
N GLY A 286 -13.30 7.85 20.45
CA GLY A 286 -13.95 7.90 21.76
C GLY A 286 -14.60 6.59 22.18
N ARG A 287 -14.25 5.46 21.55
CA ARG A 287 -14.75 4.13 21.91
C ARG A 287 -13.75 3.45 22.84
N ARG A 288 -14.21 2.59 23.74
CA ARG A 288 -13.31 1.75 24.55
C ARG A 288 -12.88 0.52 23.73
N PRO A 289 -11.58 0.35 23.41
CA PRO A 289 -11.12 -0.83 22.68
C PRO A 289 -11.47 -2.10 23.45
N ALA A 290 -11.98 -3.12 22.76
CA ALA A 290 -12.31 -4.40 23.38
C ALA A 290 -11.08 -5.29 23.61
N ASN A 291 -9.97 -4.98 22.94
CA ASN A 291 -8.70 -5.69 23.00
C ASN A 291 -7.55 -4.71 22.68
N PRO A 292 -6.28 -5.08 22.93
CA PRO A 292 -5.13 -4.21 22.69
C PRO A 292 -4.59 -4.31 21.24
N ALA A 293 -5.42 -4.67 20.25
CA ALA A 293 -4.92 -4.96 18.92
C ALA A 293 -4.21 -3.78 18.27
N GLY A 294 -3.08 -4.06 17.62
CA GLY A 294 -2.30 -3.10 16.84
C GLY A 294 -2.18 -3.47 15.36
N ILE A 295 -2.79 -4.60 14.96
CA ILE A 295 -2.80 -5.13 13.59
C ILE A 295 -3.97 -6.09 13.44
N ASP A 296 -4.66 -6.03 12.29
CA ASP A 296 -5.60 -7.07 11.87
C ASP A 296 -5.00 -7.90 10.75
N LEU A 297 -5.28 -9.20 10.73
CA LEU A 297 -4.77 -10.15 9.74
C LEU A 297 -5.93 -10.75 8.95
N ALA A 298 -5.82 -10.72 7.62
CA ALA A 298 -6.79 -11.37 6.74
C ALA A 298 -6.80 -12.90 6.94
N ASP A 299 -7.91 -13.54 6.59
CA ASP A 299 -8.17 -14.96 6.86
C ASP A 299 -7.06 -15.90 6.39
N GLY A 300 -6.50 -15.67 5.19
CA GLY A 300 -5.41 -16.50 4.67
C GLY A 300 -4.11 -16.33 5.45
N THR A 301 -3.76 -15.08 5.79
CA THR A 301 -2.59 -14.81 6.63
C THR A 301 -2.76 -15.41 8.03
N PHE A 302 -3.95 -15.26 8.64
CA PHE A 302 -4.24 -15.73 9.99
C PHE A 302 -4.24 -17.26 10.09
N TRP A 303 -5.12 -17.94 9.33
CA TRP A 303 -5.36 -19.38 9.45
C TRP A 303 -4.31 -20.20 8.69
N THR A 304 -4.01 -19.81 7.46
CA THR A 304 -3.22 -20.65 6.54
C THR A 304 -1.73 -20.41 6.74
N ASP A 305 -1.31 -19.15 6.62
CA ASP A 305 0.11 -18.82 6.57
C ASP A 305 0.74 -18.84 7.96
N LEU A 306 0.05 -18.31 8.97
CA LEU A 306 0.53 -18.29 10.36
C LEU A 306 0.04 -19.48 11.19
N GLY A 307 -1.07 -20.13 10.81
CA GLY A 307 -1.63 -21.23 11.61
C GLY A 307 -2.17 -20.78 12.96
N MET A 308 -2.58 -19.53 13.09
CA MET A 308 -3.17 -19.00 14.33
C MET A 308 -4.54 -19.67 14.55
N SER A 309 -4.86 -20.03 15.79
CA SER A 309 -6.17 -20.57 16.16
C SER A 309 -7.05 -19.57 16.91
N ASN A 310 -6.45 -18.48 17.40
CA ASN A 310 -7.09 -17.39 18.13
C ASN A 310 -6.21 -16.13 18.07
N ASN A 311 -6.77 -14.97 18.41
CA ASN A 311 -6.07 -13.70 18.49
C ASN A 311 -4.94 -13.80 19.52
N ASP A 312 -3.76 -13.30 19.18
CA ASP A 312 -2.57 -13.44 20.02
C ASP A 312 -1.48 -12.44 19.63
N TRP A 313 -0.43 -12.37 20.44
CA TRP A 313 0.77 -11.60 20.16
C TRP A 313 1.59 -12.21 19.01
N VAL A 314 1.98 -11.35 18.09
CA VAL A 314 2.88 -11.66 16.97
C VAL A 314 4.01 -10.64 16.92
N ASP A 315 5.14 -11.05 16.34
CA ASP A 315 6.24 -10.14 16.03
C ASP A 315 6.06 -9.63 14.60
N VAL A 316 5.90 -8.32 14.44
CA VAL A 316 5.65 -7.67 13.15
C VAL A 316 6.85 -6.83 12.77
N THR A 317 7.34 -7.03 11.56
CA THR A 317 8.43 -6.26 10.97
C THR A 317 7.89 -5.38 9.85
N TYR A 318 8.06 -4.07 9.96
CA TYR A 318 7.53 -3.06 9.03
C TYR A 318 8.56 -2.79 7.95
N LEU A 319 8.46 -3.53 6.85
CA LEU A 319 9.60 -3.69 5.96
C LEU A 319 10.04 -2.37 5.32
N TRP A 320 9.13 -1.41 5.15
CA TRP A 320 9.45 -0.10 4.55
C TRP A 320 10.27 0.86 5.42
N THR A 321 10.42 0.55 6.71
CA THR A 321 11.04 1.47 7.68
C THR A 321 12.57 1.52 7.58
N SER A 322 13.21 0.57 6.90
CA SER A 322 14.66 0.65 6.62
C SER A 322 14.94 1.50 5.39
N GLY A 323 15.09 2.82 5.55
CA GLY A 323 15.75 3.72 4.58
C GLY A 323 15.19 3.80 3.15
N GLY A 324 14.14 3.04 2.82
CA GLY A 324 13.60 2.87 1.48
C GLY A 324 13.06 1.46 1.30
N GLY A 325 11.88 1.18 1.86
CA GLY A 325 11.13 -0.03 1.53
C GLY A 325 11.71 -1.29 2.20
N SER A 326 10.90 -2.35 2.28
CA SER A 326 11.47 -3.65 1.90
C SER A 326 12.06 -3.38 0.52
N PRO A 327 13.15 -4.01 0.06
CA PRO A 327 13.40 -3.98 -1.37
C PRO A 327 12.20 -4.72 -1.99
N THR A 328 11.13 -3.97 -2.29
CA THR A 328 9.98 -4.37 -3.07
C THR A 328 10.63 -4.53 -4.42
N GLY A 329 11.16 -5.73 -4.63
CA GLY A 329 11.77 -6.02 -5.89
C GLY A 329 10.76 -5.70 -6.97
N LEU A 330 11.24 -5.24 -8.11
CA LEU A 330 10.40 -5.08 -9.28
C LEU A 330 9.67 -6.41 -9.51
N VAL A 331 8.34 -6.40 -9.33
CA VAL A 331 7.50 -7.56 -9.58
C VAL A 331 7.05 -7.50 -11.04
N ILE A 332 7.15 -8.63 -11.73
CA ILE A 332 6.66 -8.78 -13.09
C ILE A 332 5.69 -9.95 -13.08
N ASP A 333 4.43 -9.61 -13.26
CA ASP A 333 3.29 -10.52 -13.32
C ASP A 333 3.18 -11.16 -14.71
N SER A 334 2.52 -12.31 -14.79
CA SER A 334 2.23 -13.02 -16.04
C SER A 334 1.24 -12.29 -16.96
N ASN A 335 0.61 -11.22 -16.47
CA ASN A 335 -0.26 -10.33 -17.23
C ASN A 335 0.36 -8.93 -17.37
N ASN A 336 0.70 -8.54 -18.61
CA ASN A 336 1.27 -7.22 -18.89
C ASN A 336 0.34 -6.04 -18.59
N ALA A 337 -0.97 -6.26 -18.41
CA ALA A 337 -1.88 -5.21 -17.93
C ALA A 337 -1.59 -4.82 -16.47
N SER A 338 -0.95 -5.71 -15.70
CA SER A 338 -0.57 -5.50 -14.31
C SER A 338 0.86 -4.97 -14.14
N ASN A 339 1.60 -4.79 -15.25
CA ASN A 339 3.02 -4.45 -15.24
C ASN A 339 3.27 -3.01 -15.70
N ASP A 340 4.19 -2.31 -15.03
CA ASP A 340 4.83 -1.12 -15.59
C ASP A 340 5.86 -1.56 -16.64
N GLN A 341 5.41 -1.64 -17.90
CA GLN A 341 6.21 -2.14 -19.02
C GLN A 341 7.46 -1.31 -19.31
N SER A 342 7.59 -0.10 -18.75
CA SER A 342 8.84 0.68 -18.81
C SER A 342 9.94 0.12 -17.90
N LYS A 343 9.57 -0.68 -16.90
CA LYS A 343 10.47 -1.28 -15.92
C LYS A 343 10.54 -2.79 -16.03
N GLY A 344 9.44 -3.44 -16.36
CA GLY A 344 9.42 -4.89 -16.52
C GLY A 344 8.16 -5.39 -17.21
N TYR A 345 8.28 -6.46 -17.99
CA TYR A 345 7.19 -7.04 -18.75
C TYR A 345 7.45 -8.53 -19.02
N ILE A 346 6.41 -9.27 -19.36
CA ILE A 346 6.53 -10.65 -19.82
C ILE A 346 6.37 -10.72 -21.35
N GLN A 347 7.16 -11.56 -21.99
CA GLN A 347 7.10 -11.85 -23.42
C GLN A 347 7.08 -13.36 -23.64
N LEU A 348 6.12 -13.84 -24.43
CA LEU A 348 5.96 -15.25 -24.73
C LEU A 348 6.53 -15.57 -26.11
N THR A 349 7.23 -16.70 -26.22
CA THR A 349 7.63 -17.27 -27.50
C THR A 349 6.70 -18.43 -27.84
N GLY A 350 6.15 -18.42 -29.06
CA GLY A 350 5.17 -19.41 -29.51
C GLY A 350 3.75 -19.13 -29.00
N SER A 351 2.86 -20.12 -29.14
CA SER A 351 1.41 -19.98 -28.83
C SER A 351 0.91 -20.96 -27.75
N SER A 352 1.82 -21.63 -27.06
CA SER A 352 1.51 -22.76 -26.18
C SER A 352 1.22 -22.40 -24.72
N TRP A 353 1.58 -21.19 -24.32
CA TRP A 353 1.30 -20.64 -23.01
C TRP A 353 -0.14 -20.14 -22.96
N ALA A 354 -0.96 -20.73 -22.09
CA ALA A 354 -2.35 -20.35 -21.88
C ALA A 354 -2.55 -19.76 -20.48
N SER A 355 -3.35 -18.71 -20.36
CA SER A 355 -3.74 -18.17 -19.05
C SER A 355 -4.75 -19.10 -18.37
N SER A 356 -4.64 -19.24 -17.05
CA SER A 356 -5.52 -20.07 -16.23
C SER A 356 -5.68 -19.51 -14.83
N THR A 357 -6.80 -19.84 -14.21
CA THR A 357 -7.13 -19.56 -12.80
C THR A 357 -7.56 -20.83 -12.06
N ASN A 358 -7.40 -22.01 -12.68
CA ASN A 358 -7.94 -23.27 -12.19
C ASN A 358 -7.31 -23.71 -10.85
N VAL A 359 -5.99 -23.59 -10.73
CA VAL A 359 -5.29 -23.86 -9.47
C VAL A 359 -5.13 -22.55 -8.71
N ALA A 360 -5.76 -22.43 -7.54
CA ALA A 360 -5.67 -21.23 -6.69
C ALA A 360 -4.24 -21.01 -6.14
N GLY A 361 -4.00 -19.81 -5.62
CA GLY A 361 -2.69 -19.42 -5.08
C GLY A 361 -1.74 -18.83 -6.11
N TYR A 362 -2.26 -18.33 -7.24
CA TYR A 362 -1.49 -17.54 -8.19
C TYR A 362 -1.25 -16.12 -7.67
N TYR A 363 -0.22 -15.47 -8.18
CA TYR A 363 0.00 -14.05 -7.99
C TYR A 363 -0.90 -13.25 -8.95
N GLY A 364 -1.37 -12.08 -8.53
CA GLY A 364 -2.22 -11.24 -9.37
C GLY A 364 -3.55 -11.90 -9.77
N SER A 365 -3.90 -11.83 -11.05
CA SER A 365 -5.21 -12.24 -11.57
C SER A 365 -5.27 -13.66 -12.13
N SER A 366 -4.13 -14.22 -12.53
CA SER A 366 -4.02 -15.51 -13.23
C SER A 366 -2.56 -15.96 -13.29
N TYR A 367 -2.33 -17.19 -13.76
CA TYR A 367 -1.01 -17.66 -14.16
C TYR A 367 -1.03 -18.14 -15.61
N LEU A 368 0.13 -18.22 -16.26
CA LEU A 368 0.31 -18.89 -17.54
C LEU A 368 0.78 -20.32 -17.32
N VAL A 369 0.29 -21.25 -18.14
CA VAL A 369 0.66 -22.65 -18.12
C VAL A 369 0.95 -23.16 -19.52
N SER A 370 1.95 -24.01 -19.66
CA SER A 370 2.28 -24.67 -20.92
C SER A 370 2.63 -26.15 -20.68
N PRO A 371 2.21 -27.07 -21.56
CA PRO A 371 2.63 -28.46 -21.47
C PRO A 371 4.14 -28.59 -21.74
N GLY A 372 4.80 -29.56 -21.11
CA GLY A 372 6.20 -29.87 -21.35
C GLY A 372 6.43 -30.40 -22.76
N ALA A 373 7.44 -29.88 -23.45
CA ALA A 373 7.84 -30.36 -24.77
C ALA A 373 9.31 -30.02 -25.02
N ALA A 374 10.02 -30.82 -25.82
CA ALA A 374 11.42 -30.56 -26.18
C ALA A 374 11.60 -29.42 -27.20
N VAL A 375 11.05 -28.24 -26.89
CA VAL A 375 10.99 -27.06 -27.75
C VAL A 375 11.38 -25.82 -26.94
N SER A 376 12.19 -24.93 -27.53
CA SER A 376 12.60 -23.67 -26.92
C SER A 376 11.54 -22.57 -27.11
N GLU A 377 10.50 -22.60 -26.28
CA GLU A 377 9.39 -21.64 -26.25
C GLU A 377 9.22 -21.06 -24.83
N PRO A 378 10.13 -20.17 -24.39
CA PRO A 378 10.09 -19.66 -23.02
C PRO A 378 8.98 -18.62 -22.80
N ALA A 379 8.50 -18.55 -21.56
CA ALA A 379 7.95 -17.33 -21.01
C ALA A 379 9.11 -16.48 -20.46
N THR A 380 9.30 -15.27 -21.00
CA THR A 380 10.46 -14.41 -20.69
C THR A 380 10.01 -13.20 -19.88
N PHE A 381 10.45 -13.12 -18.63
CA PHE A 381 10.28 -11.95 -17.79
C PHE A 381 11.48 -11.01 -18.00
N TRP A 382 11.22 -9.84 -18.57
CA TRP A 382 12.20 -8.77 -18.79
C TRP A 382 12.15 -7.76 -17.65
N PHE A 383 13.31 -7.31 -17.19
CA PHE A 383 13.42 -6.27 -16.17
C PHE A 383 14.55 -5.28 -16.49
N TYR A 384 14.28 -4.00 -16.29
CA TYR A 384 15.22 -2.92 -16.53
C TYR A 384 15.90 -2.49 -15.24
N LEU A 385 17.22 -2.30 -15.29
CA LEU A 385 17.99 -1.64 -14.24
C LEU A 385 18.60 -0.35 -14.79
N SER A 386 18.35 0.78 -14.13
CA SER A 386 18.95 2.07 -14.52
C SER A 386 20.45 2.15 -14.23
N ALA A 387 20.94 1.32 -13.30
CA ALA A 387 22.33 1.18 -12.93
C ALA A 387 22.67 -0.30 -12.69
N ALA A 388 23.95 -0.65 -12.84
CA ALA A 388 24.41 -1.99 -12.49
C ALA A 388 24.23 -2.24 -10.98
N GLY A 389 23.88 -3.46 -10.61
CA GLY A 389 23.65 -3.83 -9.22
C GLY A 389 23.49 -5.32 -9.01
N THR A 390 23.75 -5.77 -7.78
CA THR A 390 23.45 -7.14 -7.34
C THR A 390 21.97 -7.23 -6.97
N LYS A 391 21.27 -8.20 -7.55
CA LYS A 391 19.83 -8.43 -7.35
C LYS A 391 19.54 -9.87 -7.00
N THR A 392 18.63 -10.05 -6.05
CA THR A 392 18.01 -11.35 -5.79
C THR A 392 16.78 -11.50 -6.67
N VAL A 393 16.66 -12.66 -7.33
CA VAL A 393 15.46 -13.01 -8.11
C VAL A 393 14.68 -14.08 -7.36
N ASP A 394 13.43 -13.77 -7.08
CA ASP A 394 12.44 -14.71 -6.55
C ASP A 394 11.40 -15.03 -7.64
N ALA A 395 10.77 -16.20 -7.55
CA ALA A 395 9.67 -16.61 -8.44
C ALA A 395 8.47 -17.13 -7.64
N TRP A 396 7.28 -16.90 -8.19
CA TRP A 396 6.01 -17.40 -7.69
C TRP A 396 5.45 -18.43 -8.69
N TRP A 397 4.70 -19.42 -8.21
CA TRP A 397 3.94 -20.35 -9.05
C TRP A 397 2.75 -20.96 -8.29
N THR A 398 1.82 -21.56 -9.03
CA THR A 398 0.80 -22.45 -8.48
C THR A 398 1.32 -23.89 -8.45
N ALA A 399 1.22 -24.54 -7.29
CA ALA A 399 1.69 -25.91 -7.11
C ALA A 399 0.56 -26.92 -7.37
N ALA A 400 0.84 -27.94 -8.20
CA ALA A 400 -0.06 -29.05 -8.48
C ALA A 400 0.73 -30.33 -8.83
N SER A 401 0.09 -31.49 -8.75
CA SER A 401 0.75 -32.79 -8.96
C SER A 401 1.18 -33.05 -10.40
N ASP A 402 0.62 -32.32 -11.38
CA ASP A 402 0.92 -32.43 -12.81
C ASP A 402 2.03 -31.46 -13.28
N ARG A 403 2.62 -30.69 -12.35
CA ARG A 403 3.69 -29.74 -12.66
C ARG A 403 5.04 -30.43 -12.81
N SER A 404 5.94 -29.78 -13.55
CA SER A 404 7.32 -30.25 -13.68
C SER A 404 8.06 -30.16 -12.36
N THR A 405 8.80 -31.21 -12.02
CA THR A 405 9.71 -31.23 -10.87
C THR A 405 11.06 -30.56 -11.13
N ALA A 406 11.30 -30.12 -12.38
CA ALA A 406 12.57 -29.56 -12.81
C ALA A 406 12.36 -28.43 -13.84
N ALA A 407 11.43 -27.52 -13.56
CA ALA A 407 11.14 -26.35 -14.40
C ALA A 407 12.35 -25.40 -14.44
N PRO A 408 12.96 -25.14 -15.61
CA PRO A 408 14.19 -24.36 -15.73
C PRO A 408 13.94 -22.85 -15.84
N PHE A 409 14.42 -22.09 -14.86
CA PHE A 409 14.55 -20.64 -14.90
C PHE A 409 15.98 -20.26 -15.32
N ILE A 410 16.13 -19.61 -16.47
CA ILE A 410 17.41 -19.22 -17.05
C ILE A 410 17.59 -17.72 -16.87
N ILE A 411 18.61 -17.32 -16.11
CA ILE A 411 18.90 -15.92 -15.79
C ILE A 411 19.95 -15.41 -16.77
N THR A 412 19.62 -14.37 -17.52
CA THR A 412 20.52 -13.76 -18.53
C THR A 412 20.61 -12.26 -18.31
N ASN A 413 21.83 -11.73 -18.35
CA ASN A 413 22.07 -10.31 -18.15
C ASN A 413 21.91 -9.49 -19.45
N ALA A 414 21.95 -8.16 -19.35
CA ALA A 414 21.78 -7.27 -20.51
C ALA A 414 22.86 -7.41 -21.60
N SER A 415 24.01 -7.98 -21.27
CA SER A 415 25.08 -8.29 -22.23
C SER A 415 24.87 -9.64 -22.94
N GLY A 416 23.80 -10.36 -22.63
CA GLY A 416 23.50 -11.68 -23.20
C GLY A 416 24.21 -12.84 -22.51
N THR A 417 24.92 -12.62 -21.40
CA THR A 417 25.57 -13.69 -20.63
C THR A 417 24.55 -14.42 -19.77
N GLN A 418 24.49 -15.75 -19.88
CA GLN A 418 23.72 -16.59 -18.98
C GLN A 418 24.42 -16.68 -17.62
N LEU A 419 23.80 -16.13 -16.58
CA LEU A 419 24.32 -16.12 -15.22
C LEU A 419 24.00 -17.41 -14.47
N ALA A 420 22.84 -18.03 -14.75
CA ALA A 420 22.43 -19.28 -14.13
C ALA A 420 21.31 -20.00 -14.91
N ASN A 421 21.16 -21.28 -14.63
CA ASN A 421 20.00 -22.10 -15.02
C ASN A 421 19.53 -22.88 -13.78
N VAL A 422 18.48 -22.38 -13.13
CA VAL A 422 17.94 -22.87 -11.87
C VAL A 422 16.74 -23.77 -12.16
N LYS A 423 16.81 -25.04 -11.77
CA LYS A 423 15.69 -25.97 -11.91
C LYS A 423 14.88 -26.01 -10.62
N VAL A 424 13.58 -25.76 -10.70
CA VAL A 424 12.70 -25.78 -9.53
C VAL A 424 11.62 -26.84 -9.66
N ASN A 425 11.21 -27.38 -8.51
CA ASN A 425 10.08 -28.29 -8.44
C ASN A 425 8.78 -27.49 -8.24
N GLN A 426 7.96 -27.41 -9.28
CA GLN A 426 6.68 -26.69 -9.24
C GLN A 426 5.53 -27.52 -8.67
N THR A 427 5.75 -28.76 -8.18
CA THR A 427 4.71 -29.53 -7.49
C THR A 427 4.53 -29.13 -6.03
N VAL A 428 5.44 -28.30 -5.50
CA VAL A 428 5.50 -27.88 -4.09
C VAL A 428 5.81 -26.39 -3.99
N ASN A 429 5.68 -25.82 -2.78
CA ASN A 429 6.06 -24.43 -2.46
C ASN A 429 5.41 -23.37 -3.38
N GLY A 430 4.23 -23.64 -3.92
CA GLY A 430 3.44 -22.63 -4.63
C GLY A 430 2.82 -21.60 -3.66
N ALA A 431 2.18 -20.58 -4.22
CA ALA A 431 1.51 -19.52 -3.45
C ALA A 431 2.44 -18.74 -2.48
N ARG A 432 3.72 -18.63 -2.84
CA ARG A 432 4.74 -17.88 -2.11
C ARG A 432 5.89 -17.48 -3.02
N TRP A 433 6.66 -16.48 -2.60
CA TRP A 433 7.94 -16.16 -3.21
C TRP A 433 9.00 -17.22 -2.86
N ASN A 434 9.67 -17.73 -3.89
CA ASN A 434 10.76 -18.69 -3.79
C ASN A 434 12.03 -18.11 -4.41
N THR A 435 13.10 -18.01 -3.63
CA THR A 435 14.38 -17.48 -4.12
C THR A 435 15.04 -18.43 -5.12
N LEU A 436 15.29 -17.92 -6.33
CA LEU A 436 16.08 -18.61 -7.34
C LEU A 436 17.57 -18.42 -7.10
N GLY A 437 17.98 -17.21 -6.69
CA GLY A 437 19.37 -16.87 -6.42
C GLY A 437 19.64 -15.37 -6.46
N THR A 438 20.90 -15.00 -6.28
CA THR A 438 21.37 -13.60 -6.29
C THR A 438 22.54 -13.46 -7.24
N TRP A 439 22.49 -12.46 -8.13
CA TRP A 439 23.53 -12.24 -9.14
C TRP A 439 23.77 -10.76 -9.38
N SER A 440 24.92 -10.44 -9.97
CA SER A 440 25.26 -9.09 -10.43
C SER A 440 24.76 -8.87 -11.84
N PHE A 441 23.95 -7.83 -12.02
CA PHE A 441 23.40 -7.43 -13.30
C PHE A 441 23.98 -6.07 -13.72
N PRO A 442 24.30 -5.87 -15.01
CA PRO A 442 24.59 -4.55 -15.56
C PRO A 442 23.32 -3.70 -15.65
N ALA A 443 23.51 -2.39 -15.87
CA ALA A 443 22.43 -1.51 -16.29
C ALA A 443 21.85 -1.97 -17.64
N GLY A 444 20.58 -1.69 -17.89
CA GLY A 444 19.85 -2.10 -19.09
C GLY A 444 18.83 -3.21 -18.84
N TRP A 445 18.34 -3.79 -19.93
CA TRP A 445 17.33 -4.83 -19.93
C TRP A 445 17.95 -6.21 -19.69
N ASN A 446 17.63 -6.80 -18.56
CA ASN A 446 17.99 -8.15 -18.15
C ASN A 446 16.75 -9.06 -18.27
N LYS A 447 16.93 -10.39 -18.22
CA LYS A 447 15.79 -11.32 -18.36
C LYS A 447 15.92 -12.59 -17.54
N VAL A 448 14.76 -13.13 -17.18
CA VAL A 448 14.57 -14.47 -16.62
C VAL A 448 13.66 -15.25 -17.58
N GLN A 449 14.16 -16.34 -18.15
CA GLN A 449 13.42 -17.16 -19.09
C GLN A 449 12.98 -18.45 -18.41
N LEU A 450 11.68 -18.70 -18.34
CA LEU A 450 11.13 -19.98 -17.92
C LEU A 450 10.88 -20.84 -19.16
N SER A 451 11.67 -21.90 -19.33
CA SER A 451 11.56 -22.79 -20.49
C SER A 451 10.59 -23.95 -20.23
N ARG A 452 9.76 -24.26 -21.23
CA ARG A 452 8.89 -25.45 -21.25
C ARG A 452 9.60 -26.73 -21.73
N TRP A 453 10.92 -26.67 -21.93
CA TRP A 453 11.76 -27.81 -22.28
C TRP A 453 11.96 -28.77 -21.10
N VAL A 454 10.87 -29.45 -20.76
CA VAL A 454 10.78 -30.44 -19.69
C VAL A 454 10.10 -31.71 -20.20
N THR A 455 10.03 -32.74 -19.36
CA THR A 455 9.39 -34.02 -19.67
C THR A 455 7.96 -33.85 -20.18
N ALA A 456 7.66 -34.45 -21.34
CA ALA A 456 6.32 -34.48 -21.90
C ALA A 456 5.33 -35.12 -20.91
N GLY A 457 4.09 -34.63 -20.88
CA GLY A 457 3.07 -35.07 -19.92
C GLY A 457 3.10 -34.35 -18.57
N THR A 458 4.06 -33.46 -18.34
CA THR A 458 4.05 -32.49 -17.21
C THR A 458 3.73 -31.09 -17.72
N TYR A 459 3.42 -30.17 -16.81
CA TYR A 459 3.17 -28.75 -17.12
C TYR A 459 4.17 -27.83 -16.43
N VAL A 460 4.47 -26.69 -17.06
CA VAL A 460 5.25 -25.59 -16.46
C VAL A 460 4.34 -24.39 -16.27
N VAL A 461 4.47 -23.70 -15.14
CA VAL A 461 3.69 -22.51 -14.78
C VAL A 461 4.59 -21.28 -14.70
N ALA A 462 4.22 -20.23 -15.43
CA ALA A 462 4.80 -18.89 -15.33
C ALA A 462 3.78 -17.97 -14.67
N ASP A 463 4.08 -17.49 -13.47
CA ASP A 463 3.13 -16.68 -12.68
C ASP A 463 3.70 -15.29 -12.41
N ALA A 464 4.71 -15.16 -11.56
CA ALA A 464 5.40 -13.88 -11.37
C ALA A 464 6.87 -14.07 -10.97
N ILE A 465 7.68 -13.04 -11.22
CA ILE A 465 9.01 -12.91 -10.62
C ILE A 465 9.12 -11.62 -9.81
N GLN A 466 10.03 -11.59 -8.84
CA GLN A 466 10.40 -10.40 -8.07
C GLN A 466 11.92 -10.19 -8.16
N VAL A 467 12.37 -8.98 -8.49
CA VAL A 467 13.79 -8.61 -8.61
C VAL A 467 14.14 -7.54 -7.57
N ARG A 468 14.76 -7.93 -6.46
CA ARG A 468 15.04 -7.05 -5.30
C ARG A 468 16.51 -6.72 -5.13
#